data_AF-A0A5N8UP08-F1
#
_entry.id   AF-A0A5N8UP08-F1
#
_cell.length_a   1.000
_cell.length_b   1.000
_cell.length_c   1.000
_cell.angle_alpha   90.00
_cell.angle_beta   90.00
_cell.angle_gamma   90.00
#
_symmetry.space_group_name_H-M   'P 1'
#
loop_
_entity.id
_entity.type
_entity.pdbx_description
1 polymer ?
#
loop_
_entity_poly.entity_id
_entity_poly.type
_entity_poly.pdbx_seq_one_letter_code
_entity_poly.pdbx_strand_id
1 'polypeptide(L)'
;MLEYFVVEAKGPGAKLQKTSSKGMQMSDEWVESNFNSMRKSKKYPQKNQLGSDLIDAIEDGDPKISKMVIEAVESDGVVTSGKLQPLLKG
;
A
#
# COMPACT_ATOMS: atom_id res chain seq x y z
N MET A 1 -21.09 -1.54 -3.84
CA MET A 1 -19.85 -1.88 -4.56
C MET A 1 -18.71 -1.63 -3.62
N LEU A 2 -17.90 -2.65 -3.36
CA LEU A 2 -16.73 -2.57 -2.48
C LEU A 2 -15.53 -2.12 -3.33
N GLU A 3 -14.64 -1.28 -2.79
CA GLU A 3 -13.36 -0.92 -3.40
C GLU A 3 -12.31 -0.93 -2.29
N TYR A 4 -11.15 -1.53 -2.56
CA TYR A 4 -10.03 -1.55 -1.64
C TYR A 4 -9.01 -0.47 -2.01
N PHE A 5 -8.46 0.18 -0.99
CA PHE A 5 -7.42 1.18 -1.16
C PHE A 5 -6.13 0.74 -0.48
N VAL A 6 -5.05 0.67 -1.26
CA VAL A 6 -3.70 0.52 -0.73
C VAL A 6 -3.10 1.91 -0.60
N VAL A 7 -2.80 2.30 0.65
CA VAL A 7 -2.29 3.62 0.98
C VAL A 7 -0.90 3.46 1.61
N GLU A 8 0.11 4.08 1.00
CA GLU A 8 1.43 4.26 1.63
C GLU A 8 1.53 5.70 2.16
N ALA A 9 1.68 5.85 3.47
CA ALA A 9 1.88 7.13 4.11
C ALA A 9 3.36 7.48 4.18
N LYS A 10 3.72 8.71 3.82
CA LYS A 10 5.09 9.22 3.81
C LYS A 10 5.23 10.44 4.71
N GLY A 11 6.37 10.53 5.39
CA GLY A 11 6.78 11.76 6.05
C GLY A 11 7.14 12.86 5.03
N PRO A 12 7.31 14.11 5.48
CA PRO A 12 7.63 15.24 4.62
C PRO A 12 8.89 14.99 3.79
N GLY A 13 8.80 15.15 2.47
CA GLY A 13 9.91 14.92 1.54
C GLY A 13 10.32 13.46 1.32
N ALA A 14 9.74 12.50 2.05
CA ALA A 14 10.06 11.08 1.91
C ALA A 14 9.48 10.51 0.61
N LYS A 15 10.31 9.80 -0.16
CA LYS A 15 9.92 9.21 -1.45
C LYS A 15 9.61 7.72 -1.31
N LEU A 16 8.94 7.14 -2.31
CA LEU A 16 8.92 5.69 -2.51
C LEU A 16 10.35 5.19 -2.72
N GLN A 17 10.67 4.04 -2.15
CA GLN A 17 12.02 3.45 -2.21
C GLN A 17 11.96 1.97 -2.59
N LYS A 18 13.07 1.46 -3.12
CA LYS A 18 13.24 0.03 -3.36
C LYS A 18 13.52 -0.66 -2.04
N THR A 19 12.69 -1.65 -1.70
CA THR A 19 12.91 -2.51 -0.55
C THR A 19 13.93 -3.60 -0.89
N SER A 20 14.55 -4.18 0.14
CA SER A 20 15.55 -5.24 -0.02
C SER A 20 14.98 -6.55 -0.59
N SER A 21 13.68 -6.82 -0.39
CA SER A 21 13.10 -8.13 -0.66
C SER A 21 11.76 -8.12 -1.43
N LYS A 22 11.11 -6.97 -1.61
CA LYS A 22 9.77 -6.89 -2.21
C LYS A 22 9.69 -5.92 -3.41
N GLY A 23 10.83 -5.48 -3.93
CA GLY A 23 10.86 -4.51 -5.03
C GLY A 23 10.54 -3.07 -4.60
N MET A 24 10.13 -2.25 -5.57
CA MET A 24 9.82 -0.83 -5.37
C MET A 24 8.50 -0.66 -4.61
N GLN A 25 8.49 0.16 -3.55
CA GLN A 25 7.24 0.43 -2.82
C GLN A 25 6.12 0.87 -3.77
N MET A 26 4.92 0.35 -3.53
CA MET A 26 3.69 0.58 -4.31
C MET A 26 3.68 0.01 -5.74
N SER A 27 4.73 -0.72 -6.18
CA SER A 27 4.62 -1.56 -7.38
C SER A 27 3.62 -2.70 -7.19
N ASP A 28 3.17 -3.32 -8.29
CA ASP A 28 2.30 -4.51 -8.23
C ASP A 28 2.95 -5.63 -7.43
N GLU A 29 4.21 -5.97 -7.74
CA GLU A 29 5.01 -6.95 -6.99
C GLU A 29 5.06 -6.65 -5.48
N TRP A 30 5.26 -5.38 -5.11
CA TRP A 30 5.35 -4.99 -3.71
C TRP A 30 4.01 -5.15 -3.00
N VAL A 31 2.90 -4.75 -3.65
CA VAL A 31 1.54 -4.88 -3.10
C VAL A 31 1.18 -6.35 -2.93
N GLU A 32 1.35 -7.17 -3.97
CA GLU A 32 1.08 -8.61 -3.93
C GLU A 32 1.92 -9.33 -2.87
N SER A 33 3.20 -8.97 -2.73
CA SER A 33 4.09 -9.54 -1.70
C SER A 33 3.61 -9.21 -0.29
N ASN A 34 3.06 -8.02 -0.07
CA ASN A 34 2.47 -7.65 1.22
C ASN A 34 1.15 -8.38 1.48
N PHE A 35 0.27 -8.52 0.49
CA PHE A 35 -0.97 -9.28 0.65
C PHE A 35 -0.69 -10.76 0.95
N ASN A 36 0.30 -11.34 0.27
CA ASN A 36 0.79 -12.68 0.57
C ASN A 36 1.35 -12.81 1.99
N SER A 37 2.05 -11.78 2.48
CA SER A 37 2.53 -11.74 3.86
C SER A 37 1.37 -11.67 4.87
N MET A 38 0.29 -10.94 4.55
CA MET A 38 -0.92 -10.89 5.36
C MET A 38 -1.64 -12.23 5.40
N ARG A 39 -1.86 -12.85 4.23
CA ARG A 39 -2.50 -14.17 4.10
C ARG A 39 -1.80 -15.25 4.93
N LYS A 40 -0.47 -15.21 5.01
CA LYS A 40 0.36 -16.20 5.69
C LYS A 40 0.74 -15.80 7.12
N SER A 41 0.13 -14.75 7.68
CA SER A 41 0.56 -14.20 8.96
C SER A 41 0.22 -15.15 10.12
N LYS A 42 1.23 -15.73 10.74
CA LYS A 42 1.06 -16.49 11.99
C LYS A 42 0.76 -15.57 13.18
N LYS A 43 1.24 -14.32 13.13
CA LYS A 43 1.11 -13.34 14.22
C LYS A 43 -0.29 -12.73 14.27
N TYR A 44 -0.94 -12.57 13.13
CA TYR A 44 -2.27 -11.99 13.03
C TYR A 44 -3.19 -12.86 12.16
N PRO A 45 -3.59 -14.06 12.63
CA PRO A 45 -4.39 -14.99 11.82
C PRO A 45 -5.72 -14.41 11.33
N GLN A 46 -6.30 -13.49 12.09
CA GLN A 46 -7.51 -12.77 11.69
C GLN A 46 -7.34 -11.92 10.43
N LYS A 47 -6.10 -11.55 10.08
CA LYS A 47 -5.77 -10.82 8.85
C LYS A 47 -5.58 -11.75 7.65
N ASN A 48 -5.57 -13.07 7.84
CA ASN A 48 -5.34 -14.02 6.76
C ASN A 48 -6.50 -14.01 5.76
N GLN A 49 -7.74 -13.85 6.23
CA GLN A 49 -8.91 -13.73 5.35
C GLN A 49 -8.81 -12.47 4.50
N LEU A 50 -8.60 -11.30 5.12
CA LEU A 50 -8.39 -10.05 4.39
C LEU A 50 -7.23 -10.16 3.37
N GLY A 51 -6.12 -10.82 3.75
CA GLY A 51 -5.02 -11.07 2.82
C GLY A 51 -5.37 -11.98 1.65
N SER A 52 -6.33 -12.90 1.82
CA SER A 52 -6.85 -13.74 0.73
C SER A 52 -7.81 -12.96 -0.15
N ASP A 53 -8.78 -12.26 0.45
CA ASP A 53 -9.74 -11.42 -0.26
C ASP A 53 -9.05 -10.36 -1.14
N LEU A 54 -7.94 -9.79 -0.66
CA LEU A 54 -7.14 -8.82 -1.41
C LEU A 54 -6.34 -9.45 -2.56
N ILE A 55 -5.96 -10.72 -2.47
CA ILE A 55 -5.30 -11.44 -3.56
C ILE A 55 -6.34 -11.78 -4.64
N ASP A 56 -7.47 -12.35 -4.23
CA ASP A 56 -8.58 -12.69 -5.13
C ASP A 56 -9.05 -11.42 -5.87
N ALA A 57 -9.17 -10.28 -5.17
CA ALA A 57 -9.52 -8.99 -5.79
C ALA A 57 -8.50 -8.48 -6.82
N ILE A 58 -7.20 -8.78 -6.70
CA ILE A 58 -6.20 -8.46 -7.74
C ILE A 58 -6.39 -9.39 -8.94
N GLU A 59 -6.57 -10.69 -8.70
CA GLU A 59 -6.66 -11.72 -9.73
C GLU A 59 -7.96 -11.59 -10.56
N ASP A 60 -9.08 -11.35 -9.89
CA ASP A 60 -10.41 -11.20 -10.49
C ASP A 60 -10.66 -9.79 -11.02
N GLY A 61 -9.93 -8.79 -10.51
CA GLY A 61 -10.17 -7.38 -10.80
C GLY A 61 -11.43 -6.80 -10.14
N ASP A 62 -12.09 -7.56 -9.26
CA ASP A 62 -13.28 -7.17 -8.51
C ASP A 62 -13.24 -7.75 -7.07
N PRO A 63 -13.44 -6.95 -6.00
CA PRO A 63 -13.56 -5.50 -5.99
C PRO A 63 -12.29 -4.81 -6.47
N LYS A 64 -12.46 -3.65 -7.13
CA LYS A 64 -11.34 -2.84 -7.61
C LYS A 64 -10.35 -2.53 -6.47
N ILE A 65 -9.06 -2.57 -6.81
CA ILE A 65 -7.99 -2.10 -5.94
C ILE A 65 -7.39 -0.81 -6.50
N SER A 66 -7.45 0.26 -5.71
CA SER A 66 -6.85 1.55 -6.00
C SER A 66 -5.62 1.79 -5.13
N LYS A 67 -4.61 2.43 -5.69
CA LYS A 67 -3.33 2.71 -5.02
C LYS A 67 -3.18 4.22 -4.82
N MET A 68 -2.65 4.64 -3.68
CA MET A 68 -2.30 6.04 -3.45
C MET A 68 -1.14 6.19 -2.47
N VAL A 69 -0.42 7.30 -2.59
CA VAL A 69 0.65 7.68 -1.69
C VAL A 69 0.32 9.05 -1.14
N ILE A 70 0.31 9.19 0.18
CA ILE A 70 0.02 10.46 0.86
C ILE A 70 1.28 10.90 1.60
N GLU A 71 1.82 12.06 1.24
CA GLU A 71 2.95 12.70 1.91
C GLU A 71 2.43 13.75 2.89
N ALA A 72 2.92 13.70 4.13
CA ALA A 72 2.71 14.76 5.10
C ALA A 72 3.34 16.07 4.61
N VAL A 73 2.59 17.17 4.73
CA VAL A 73 3.11 18.53 4.52
C VAL A 73 3.38 19.13 5.89
N GLU A 74 4.60 19.62 6.07
CA GLU A 74 5.07 20.19 7.31
C GLU A 74 5.39 21.69 7.12
N SER A 75 5.00 22.48 8.12
CA SER A 75 5.45 23.87 8.29
C SER A 75 5.99 24.00 9.70
N ASP A 76 7.22 24.51 9.84
CA ASP A 76 7.85 24.82 11.12
C ASP A 76 7.84 23.66 12.14
N GLY A 77 8.10 22.42 11.70
CA GLY A 77 8.11 21.26 12.59
C GLY A 77 6.73 20.64 12.88
N VAL A 78 5.65 21.19 12.31
CA VAL A 78 4.28 20.73 12.55
C VAL A 78 3.65 20.21 11.26
N VAL A 79 3.10 18.98 11.30
CA VAL A 79 2.32 18.41 10.19
C VAL A 79 0.99 19.16 10.10
N THR A 80 0.77 19.86 8.99
CA THR A 80 -0.42 20.71 8.79
C THR A 80 -1.43 20.10 7.82
N SER A 81 -0.99 19.24 6.91
CA SER A 81 -1.84 18.60 5.91
C SER A 81 -1.16 17.40 5.25
N GLY A 82 -1.80 16.82 4.23
CA GLY A 82 -1.20 15.82 3.37
C GLY A 82 -1.43 16.16 1.89
N LYS A 83 -0.53 15.71 1.03
CA LYS A 83 -0.64 15.83 -0.44
C LYS A 83 -0.43 14.47 -1.09
N LEU A 84 -1.06 14.25 -2.25
CA LEU A 84 -0.84 13.04 -3.03
C LEU A 84 0.54 13.08 -3.68
N GLN A 85 1.31 11.99 -3.56
CA GLN A 85 2.47 11.77 -4.41
C GLN A 85 2.05 11.00 -5.66
N PRO A 86 2.69 11.27 -6.81
CA PRO A 86 2.50 10.45 -7.99
C PRO A 86 2.96 9.02 -7.70
N LEU A 87 2.17 8.06 -8.12
CA LEU A 87 2.65 6.69 -8.25
C LEU A 87 3.69 6.68 -9.38
N LEU A 88 4.86 6.15 -9.09
CA LEU A 88 5.82 5.86 -10.15
C LEU A 88 5.17 4.84 -11.08
N LYS A 89 5.10 5.15 -12.37
CA LYS A 89 4.70 4.15 -13.37
C LYS A 89 5.78 3.07 -13.35
N GLY A 90 5.43 1.90 -12.80
CA GLY A 90 6.19 0.67 -12.97
C GLY A 90 6.09 0.17 -14.40
#